data_AF-A0A7D8V442-F1
#
_entry.id   AF-A0A7D8V442-F1
#
_cell.length_a   1.000
_cell.length_b   1.000
_cell.length_c   1.000
_cell.angle_alpha   90.00
_cell.angle_beta   90.00
_cell.angle_gamma   90.00
#
_symmetry.space_group_name_H-M   'P 1'
#
loop_
_entity.id
_entity.type
_entity.pdbx_description
1 polymer ?
#
loop_
_entity_poly.entity_id
_entity_poly.type
_entity_poly.pdbx_seq_one_letter_code
_entity_poly.pdbx_strand_id
1 'polypeptide(L)'
;MIKDVPNKLSRQELVNILQEVVPDEFDFVYLRFDFNNHCNVGYAFVNFTSTKALYTFILAKVGKKWNMFSSEKVLQVSYANIQGKAALVNKFRNSAVMDVIEEWRPQIF
;
A
#
# COMPACT_ATOMS: atom_id res chain seq x y z
N MET A 1 2.54 6.57 -2.87
CA MET A 1 3.27 5.86 -1.80
C MET A 1 2.63 6.22 -0.48
N ILE A 2 2.14 5.22 0.24
CA ILE A 2 1.64 5.37 1.61
C ILE A 2 2.83 5.10 2.53
N LYS A 3 3.07 6.00 3.49
CA LYS A 3 4.19 5.98 4.43
C LYS A 3 3.68 5.83 5.86
N ASP A 4 4.62 5.55 6.76
CA ASP A 4 4.37 5.40 8.19
C ASP A 4 3.33 4.31 8.50
N VAL A 5 3.37 3.22 7.75
CA VAL A 5 2.51 2.04 7.96
C VAL A 5 2.93 1.31 9.25
N PRO A 6 2.00 0.85 10.11
CA PRO A 6 2.33 0.02 11.27
C PRO A 6 2.92 -1.31 10.80
N ASN A 7 4.05 -1.74 11.37
CA ASN A 7 4.81 -2.90 10.89
C ASN A 7 4.05 -4.24 10.92
N LYS A 8 3.00 -4.33 11.75
CA LYS A 8 2.12 -5.52 11.85
C LYS A 8 0.97 -5.51 10.85
N LEU A 9 0.71 -4.39 10.17
CA LEU A 9 -0.34 -4.31 9.16
C LEU A 9 -0.02 -5.27 8.02
N SER A 10 -1.00 -6.07 7.63
CA SER A 10 -0.94 -6.97 6.48
C SER A 10 -1.35 -6.26 5.19
N ARG A 11 -1.02 -6.87 4.04
CA ARG A 11 -1.52 -6.40 2.73
C ARG A 11 -3.05 -6.39 2.71
N GLN A 12 -3.70 -7.43 3.24
CA GLN A 12 -5.15 -7.55 3.20
C GLN A 12 -5.85 -6.48 4.07
N GLU A 13 -5.32 -6.17 5.25
CA GLU A 13 -5.84 -5.07 6.07
C GLU A 13 -5.70 -3.72 5.35
N LEU A 14 -4.58 -3.49 4.66
CA LEU A 14 -4.42 -2.29 3.83
C LEU A 14 -5.47 -2.23 2.71
N VAL A 15 -5.72 -3.34 2.03
CA VAL A 15 -6.74 -3.46 0.99
C VAL A 15 -8.12 -3.17 1.55
N ASN A 16 -8.46 -3.70 2.73
CA ASN A 16 -9.74 -3.44 3.39
C ASN A 16 -9.91 -1.95 3.72
N ILE A 17 -8.86 -1.29 4.21
CA ILE A 17 -8.87 0.16 4.48
C ILE A 17 -9.07 0.96 3.18
N LEU A 18 -8.48 0.53 2.07
CA LEU A 18 -8.68 1.17 0.77
C LEU A 18 -10.12 0.97 0.27
N GLN A 19 -10.65 -0.24 0.35
CA GLN A 19 -12.04 -0.57 -0.03
C GLN A 19 -13.08 0.19 0.80
N GLU A 20 -12.82 0.45 2.08
CA GLU A 20 -13.70 1.26 2.95
C GLU A 20 -13.83 2.72 2.48
N VAL A 21 -12.77 3.28 1.88
CA VAL A 21 -12.68 4.71 1.57
C VAL A 21 -12.94 5.01 0.10
N VAL A 22 -12.37 4.18 -0.78
CA VAL A 22 -12.37 4.34 -2.24
C VAL A 22 -12.56 2.96 -2.90
N PRO A 23 -13.76 2.39 -2.79
CA PRO A 23 -14.03 1.04 -3.29
C PRO A 23 -13.80 0.96 -4.80
N ASP A 24 -13.04 -0.06 -5.20
CA ASP A 24 -12.68 -0.36 -6.59
C ASP A 24 -12.00 0.78 -7.39
N GLU A 25 -11.51 1.84 -6.72
CA GLU A 25 -10.78 2.94 -7.36
C GLU A 25 -9.25 2.81 -7.25
N PHE A 26 -8.73 1.59 -7.17
CA PHE A 26 -7.31 1.26 -7.20
C PHE A 26 -7.09 -0.08 -7.89
N ASP A 27 -5.95 -0.23 -8.58
CA ASP A 27 -5.68 -1.38 -9.45
C ASP A 27 -4.33 -2.07 -9.17
N PHE A 28 -3.59 -1.58 -8.17
CA PHE A 28 -2.32 -2.14 -7.72
C PHE A 28 -2.08 -1.82 -6.25
N VAL A 29 -1.71 -2.82 -5.45
CA VAL A 29 -1.29 -2.66 -4.04
C VAL A 29 -0.07 -3.50 -3.77
N TYR A 30 0.98 -2.90 -3.22
CA TYR A 30 2.16 -3.60 -2.75
C TYR A 30 2.64 -3.03 -1.41
N LEU A 31 2.44 -3.79 -0.34
CA LEU A 31 3.02 -3.54 0.97
C LEU A 31 4.38 -4.22 1.03
N ARG A 32 5.47 -3.45 1.24
CA ARG A 32 6.80 -4.03 1.23
C ARG A 32 7.09 -4.73 2.56
N PHE A 33 7.54 -5.98 2.50
CA PHE A 33 7.91 -6.81 3.65
C PHE A 33 9.43 -6.95 3.81
N ASP A 34 9.84 -7.02 5.07
CA ASP A 34 11.10 -7.62 5.48
C ASP A 34 10.81 -9.09 5.80
N PHE A 35 11.35 -9.97 4.96
CA PHE A 35 11.08 -11.41 5.02
C PHE A 35 11.74 -12.08 6.23
N ASN A 36 12.84 -11.52 6.74
CA ASN A 36 13.54 -12.09 7.88
C ASN A 36 12.83 -11.76 9.19
N ASN A 37 12.33 -10.53 9.29
CA ASN A 37 11.65 -10.02 10.49
C ASN A 37 10.12 -10.24 10.46
N HIS A 38 9.59 -10.88 9.40
CA HIS A 38 8.16 -11.15 9.21
C HIS A 38 7.25 -9.93 9.44
N CYS A 39 7.70 -8.73 9.06
CA CYS A 39 6.95 -7.50 9.24
C CYS A 39 7.12 -6.57 8.04
N ASN A 40 6.18 -5.65 7.85
CA ASN A 40 6.33 -4.66 6.79
C ASN A 40 7.37 -3.59 7.17
N VAL A 41 7.98 -2.97 6.16
CA VAL A 41 9.03 -1.95 6.35
C VAL A 41 8.47 -0.52 6.49
N GLY A 42 7.17 -0.38 6.73
CA GLY A 42 6.54 0.90 7.04
C GLY A 42 6.04 1.70 5.83
N TYR A 43 5.99 1.13 4.63
CA TYR A 43 5.38 1.80 3.48
C TYR A 43 4.80 0.82 2.45
N ALA A 44 3.88 1.36 1.65
CA ALA A 44 3.23 0.66 0.55
C ALA A 44 3.15 1.51 -0.72
N PHE A 45 3.06 0.83 -1.86
CA PHE A 45 2.70 1.43 -3.14
C PHE A 45 1.25 1.07 -3.46
N VAL A 46 0.48 2.09 -3.83
CA VAL A 46 -0.91 1.96 -4.27
C VAL A 46 -1.03 2.77 -5.55
N ASN A 47 -1.61 2.18 -6.60
CA ASN A 47 -1.99 2.90 -7.80
C ASN A 47 -3.50 3.12 -7.77
N PHE A 48 -3.90 4.38 -7.64
CA PHE A 48 -5.30 4.79 -7.75
C PHE A 48 -5.68 4.93 -9.23
N THR A 49 -6.90 4.56 -9.59
CA THR A 49 -7.37 4.63 -10.99
C THR A 49 -7.76 6.05 -11.40
N SER A 50 -8.06 6.92 -10.45
CA SER A 50 -8.41 8.32 -10.68
C SER A 50 -7.74 9.27 -9.67
N THR A 51 -7.51 10.51 -10.08
CA THR A 51 -7.03 11.58 -9.18
C THR A 51 -8.06 11.93 -8.11
N LYS A 52 -9.35 11.76 -8.43
CA LYS A 52 -10.47 11.93 -7.48
C LYS A 52 -10.37 10.92 -6.34
N ALA A 53 -10.12 9.65 -6.63
CA ALA A 53 -9.92 8.61 -5.63
C ALA A 53 -8.74 8.93 -4.70
N LEU A 54 -7.60 9.31 -5.27
CA LEU A 54 -6.44 9.75 -4.49
C LEU A 54 -6.81 10.91 -3.54
N TYR A 55 -7.53 11.91 -4.05
CA TYR A 55 -7.95 13.06 -3.25
C TYR A 55 -8.91 12.65 -2.12
N THR A 56 -9.90 11.80 -2.39
CA THR A 56 -10.81 11.24 -1.38
C THR A 56 -10.04 10.51 -0.29
N PHE A 57 -9.09 9.65 -0.67
CA PHE A 57 -8.25 8.91 0.27
C PHE A 57 -7.40 9.86 1.15
N ILE A 58 -6.83 10.91 0.55
CA ILE A 58 -6.06 11.93 1.28
C ILE A 58 -6.92 12.59 2.35
N LEU A 59 -8.10 13.10 1.99
CA LEU A 59 -9.00 13.76 2.95
C LEU A 59 -9.44 12.82 4.08
N ALA A 60 -9.66 11.56 3.75
CA ALA A 60 -10.18 10.58 4.71
C ALA A 60 -9.11 10.11 5.71
N LYS A 61 -7.87 9.89 5.28
CA LYS A 61 -6.89 9.13 6.09
C LYS A 61 -5.55 9.87 6.34
N VAL A 62 -5.12 10.82 5.51
CA VAL A 62 -3.82 11.50 5.70
C VAL A 62 -3.85 12.40 6.93
N GLY A 63 -2.76 12.40 7.70
CA GLY A 63 -2.65 13.19 8.93
C GLY A 63 -3.38 12.57 10.13
N LYS A 64 -4.01 11.40 9.96
CA LYS A 64 -4.67 10.67 11.05
C LYS A 64 -3.80 9.51 11.52
N LYS A 65 -3.92 9.15 12.79
CA LYS A 65 -3.31 7.94 13.34
C LYS A 65 -3.95 6.70 12.73
N TRP A 66 -3.19 5.62 12.60
CA TRP A 66 -3.73 4.34 12.15
C TRP A 66 -4.73 3.74 13.12
N ASN A 67 -4.65 4.07 14.42
CA ASN A 67 -5.49 3.53 15.49
C ASN A 67 -5.53 1.99 15.53
N MET A 68 -4.44 1.37 15.09
CA MET A 68 -4.26 -0.08 15.06
C MET A 68 -2.94 -0.43 15.76
N PHE A 69 -2.91 -1.61 16.39
CA PHE A 69 -1.71 -2.18 17.00
C PHE A 69 -1.00 -1.27 18.03
N SER A 70 -1.76 -0.40 18.71
CA SER A 70 -1.22 0.65 19.60
C SER A 70 -0.14 1.52 18.94
N SER A 71 -0.22 1.69 17.62
CA SER A 71 0.72 2.48 16.86
C SER A 71 0.41 3.97 16.94
N GLU A 72 1.38 4.76 17.35
CA GLU A 72 1.34 6.22 17.31
C GLU A 72 1.64 6.80 15.91
N LYS A 73 1.90 5.94 14.93
CA LYS A 73 2.20 6.37 13.56
C LYS A 73 1.01 7.10 12.95
N VAL A 74 1.31 8.15 12.19
CA VAL A 74 0.36 8.99 11.47
C VAL A 74 0.50 8.72 9.99
N LEU A 75 -0.60 8.41 9.31
CA LEU A 75 -0.56 8.07 7.89
C LEU A 75 -0.12 9.28 7.06
N GLN A 76 0.90 9.07 6.24
CA GLN A 76 1.42 10.06 5.30
C GLN A 76 1.40 9.51 3.88
N VAL A 77 1.35 10.39 2.89
CA VAL A 77 1.46 10.00 1.48
C VAL A 77 2.46 10.87 0.74
N SER A 78 3.02 10.32 -0.32
CA SER A 78 3.80 11.05 -1.32
C SER A 78 3.65 10.37 -2.68
N TYR A 79 3.95 11.09 -3.76
CA TYR A 79 4.06 10.45 -5.07
C TYR A 79 5.21 9.43 -5.06
N ALA A 80 5.00 8.32 -5.77
CA ALA A 80 6.04 7.32 -6.00
C ALA A 80 6.90 7.72 -7.20
N ASN A 81 8.16 7.28 -7.23
CA ASN A 81 9.04 7.55 -8.38
C ASN A 81 8.58 6.83 -9.66
N ILE A 82 7.85 5.73 -9.53
CA ILE A 82 7.26 4.97 -10.64
C ILE A 82 5.76 5.15 -10.57
N GLN A 83 5.17 5.60 -11.68
CA GLN A 83 3.78 5.99 -11.80
C GLN A 83 3.06 5.09 -12.81
N GLY A 84 1.83 4.70 -12.49
CA GLY A 84 0.97 3.89 -13.36
C GLY A 84 1.16 2.39 -13.23
N LYS A 85 0.06 1.65 -13.35
CA LYS A 85 -0.01 0.18 -13.26
C LYS A 85 0.97 -0.53 -14.19
N ALA A 86 1.02 -0.16 -15.47
CA ALA A 86 1.90 -0.81 -16.44
C ALA A 86 3.40 -0.72 -16.05
N ALA A 87 3.84 0.45 -15.58
CA ALA A 87 5.21 0.66 -15.13
C ALA A 87 5.51 -0.11 -13.84
N LEU A 88 4.55 -0.17 -12.91
CA LEU A 88 4.67 -0.96 -11.68
C LEU A 88 4.76 -2.46 -11.99
N VAL A 89 3.89 -2.99 -12.85
CA VAL A 89 3.94 -4.38 -13.31
C VAL A 89 5.30 -4.67 -13.94
N ASN A 90 5.78 -3.81 -14.84
CA ASN A 90 7.08 -3.99 -15.48
C ASN A 90 8.23 -3.98 -14.47
N LYS A 91 8.14 -3.17 -13.40
CA LYS A 91 9.13 -3.14 -12.32
C LYS A 91 9.17 -4.45 -11.54
N PHE A 92 8.00 -5.00 -11.20
CA PHE A 92 7.91 -6.11 -10.25
C PHE A 92 7.82 -7.49 -10.89
N ARG A 93 7.40 -7.62 -12.15
CA ARG A 93 7.22 -8.91 -12.85
C ARG A 93 8.43 -9.86 -12.80
N ASN A 94 9.64 -9.31 -12.77
CA ASN A 94 10.89 -10.07 -12.77
C ASN A 94 11.71 -9.82 -11.47
N SER A 95 11.08 -9.28 -10.44
CA SER A 95 11.72 -9.03 -9.14
C SER A 95 11.67 -10.28 -8.26
N ALA A 96 12.70 -10.49 -7.43
CA ALA A 96 12.76 -11.59 -6.46
C ALA A 96 11.58 -11.62 -5.47
N VAL A 97 10.82 -10.51 -5.34
CA VAL A 97 9.58 -10.49 -4.57
C VAL A 97 8.53 -11.45 -5.14
N MET A 98 8.58 -11.80 -6.42
CA MET A 98 7.63 -12.74 -7.01
C MET A 98 7.84 -14.19 -6.56
N ASP A 99 9.00 -14.50 -5.99
CA ASP A 99 9.36 -15.83 -5.50
C ASP A 99 9.04 -16.04 -4.00
N VAL A 100 8.54 -15.01 -3.30
CA VAL A 100 8.14 -15.12 -1.88
C VAL A 100 6.69 -15.57 -1.71
N ILE A 101 6.17 -15.73 -0.49
CA ILE A 101 4.75 -16.10 -0.28
C ILE A 101 3.78 -15.06 -0.86
N GLU A 102 2.60 -15.50 -1.29
CA GLU A 102 1.63 -14.68 -2.05
C GLU A 102 1.15 -13.44 -1.28
N GLU A 103 1.01 -13.54 0.04
CA GLU A 103 0.56 -12.47 0.92
C GLU A 103 1.51 -11.26 0.88
N TRP A 104 2.78 -11.49 0.55
CA TRP A 104 3.84 -10.47 0.52
C TRP A 104 4.16 -9.98 -0.90
N ARG A 105 3.54 -10.58 -1.92
CA ARG A 105 3.68 -10.14 -3.31
C ARG A 105 2.83 -8.89 -3.59
N PRO A 106 3.17 -8.11 -4.62
CA PRO A 106 2.25 -7.13 -5.19
C PRO A 106 0.94 -7.80 -5.64
N GLN A 107 -0.19 -7.19 -5.31
CA GLN A 107 -1.50 -7.58 -5.80
C GLN A 107 -1.97 -6.58 -6.86
N ILE A 108 -2.56 -7.12 -7.92
CA ILE A 108 -3.19 -6.38 -9.01
C ILE A 108 -4.69 -6.65 -8.94
N PHE A 109 -5.48 -5.62 -9.25
CA PHE A 109 -6.94 -5.71 -9.38
C PHE A 109 -7.35 -5.36 -10.81
#